data_AF-A0A1V5PWX3-F1
#
_entry.id   AF-A0A1V5PWX3-F1
#
_cell.length_a   1.000
_cell.length_b   1.000
_cell.length_c   1.000
_cell.angle_alpha   90.00
_cell.angle_beta   90.00
_cell.angle_gamma   90.00
#
_symmetry.space_group_name_H-M   'P 1'
#
loop_
_entity.id
_entity.type
_entity.pdbx_description
1 polymer ?
#
loop_
_entity_poly.entity_id
_entity_poly.type
_entity_poly.pdbx_seq_one_letter_code
_entity_poly.pdbx_strand_id
1 'polypeptide(L)'
;MAKHFDSVYYVDIESGHYTEFVPMQILKEAGIPRQGEDFFRETQENASKCVHPSDLKLVMSIHDRENMKKHLSDSYFYSVVYRLLVNGMTTHVRHVEILCEDKKHVICCLENIEGEVRLRKQHELELQSARRMARLDELTGVRNKNAFMEYIATLDDKIRTEGKNFSFGIVMCDINDLKLMNDTRGHSFGDEAIQRTGRMICGTFRKSPVFRIGGDEFVVIAEGEETDQLQELTERLKEESAANKRTRSGPVVAIGMAVFDPDTDHNVDDVYKRADGAMYEHKKVLKAARSRGCFVETDRHKTPITDERKRLLDGMFGALTTISGGGYVYLNDLRYDFSRWSLPLVDDFGIESEYMYRADKVWAEHIHPDDMEVYKGAVEEILNGNGEIRPIRYRARRSDGSYVTLATRGFVLSDSNGDPEYFGGIMIPQ
;
A
#
# COMPACT_ATOMS: atom_id res chain seq x y z
N MET A 1 38.11 34.37 -16.55
CA MET A 1 37.97 32.93 -16.25
C MET A 1 38.01 32.61 -14.74
N ALA A 2 38.60 33.44 -13.88
CA ALA A 2 38.75 33.18 -12.43
C ALA A 2 37.48 33.34 -11.55
N LYS A 3 36.26 33.37 -12.09
CA LYS A 3 35.02 33.54 -11.28
C LYS A 3 34.33 32.21 -10.91
N HIS A 4 34.84 31.07 -11.37
CA HIS A 4 34.22 29.75 -11.18
C HIS A 4 35.07 28.74 -10.40
N PHE A 5 36.32 29.05 -10.08
CA PHE A 5 37.19 28.15 -9.32
C PHE A 5 37.44 28.71 -7.92
N ASP A 6 37.28 27.87 -6.91
CA ASP A 6 37.48 28.19 -5.50
C ASP A 6 38.95 28.07 -5.08
N SER A 7 39.76 27.28 -5.78
CA SER A 7 41.21 27.37 -5.73
C SER A 7 41.87 27.22 -7.10
N VAL A 8 43.01 27.91 -7.27
CA VAL A 8 43.80 27.88 -8.50
C VAL A 8 45.28 27.85 -8.13
N TYR A 9 45.95 26.77 -8.49
CA TYR A 9 47.39 26.58 -8.40
C TYR A 9 48.03 26.71 -9.77
N TYR A 10 49.21 27.31 -9.81
CA TYR A 10 50.11 27.29 -10.95
C TYR A 10 51.32 26.44 -10.58
N VAL A 11 51.62 25.44 -11.39
CA VAL A 11 52.64 24.43 -11.11
C VAL A 11 53.61 24.36 -12.29
N ASP A 12 54.90 24.46 -12.03
CA ASP A 12 55.94 24.10 -12.99
C ASP A 12 56.19 22.58 -12.91
N ILE A 13 55.94 21.86 -14.00
CA ILE A 13 56.05 20.39 -14.05
C ILE A 13 57.51 19.93 -13.94
N GLU A 14 58.46 20.72 -14.44
CA GLU A 14 59.89 20.37 -14.47
C GLU A 14 60.49 20.54 -13.07
N SER A 15 60.29 21.71 -12.45
CA SER A 15 60.87 22.03 -11.14
C SER A 15 60.03 21.50 -9.97
N GLY A 16 58.70 21.44 -10.12
CA GLY A 16 57.76 21.18 -9.03
C GLY A 16 57.36 22.45 -8.26
N HIS A 17 57.94 23.62 -8.59
CA HIS A 17 57.58 24.87 -7.94
C HIS A 17 56.12 25.22 -8.18
N TYR A 18 55.43 25.70 -7.15
CA TYR A 18 54.01 26.05 -7.27
C TYR A 18 53.59 27.25 -6.43
N THR A 19 52.53 27.92 -6.88
CA THR A 19 51.89 29.04 -6.17
C THR A 19 50.37 29.00 -6.34
N GLU A 20 49.65 29.22 -5.26
CA GLU A 20 48.19 29.34 -5.20
C GLU A 20 47.77 30.80 -5.36
N PHE A 21 46.96 31.07 -6.40
CA PHE A 21 46.44 32.41 -6.70
C PHE A 21 45.09 32.68 -6.05
N VAL A 22 44.24 31.66 -5.96
CA VAL A 22 42.91 31.75 -5.33
C VAL A 22 42.87 30.72 -4.20
N PRO A 23 42.73 31.13 -2.93
CA PRO A 23 42.70 30.19 -1.82
C PRO A 23 41.28 29.64 -1.57
N MET A 24 41.17 28.31 -1.54
CA MET A 24 39.94 27.66 -1.07
C MET A 24 39.97 27.53 0.45
N GLN A 25 38.94 28.04 1.10
CA GLN A 25 38.86 28.09 2.57
C GLN A 25 39.05 26.72 3.23
N ILE A 26 38.51 25.64 2.64
CA ILE A 26 38.62 24.28 3.16
C ILE A 26 40.06 23.74 3.15
N LEU A 27 40.87 24.12 2.15
CA LEU A 27 42.28 23.73 2.07
C LEU A 27 43.13 24.53 3.05
N LYS A 28 42.79 25.81 3.26
CA LYS A 28 43.41 26.64 4.30
C LYS A 28 43.18 26.07 5.70
N GLU A 29 41.96 25.59 5.98
CA GLU A 29 41.62 24.95 7.25
C GLU A 29 42.36 23.62 7.45
N ALA A 30 42.60 22.87 6.38
CA ALA A 30 43.41 21.66 6.40
C ALA A 30 44.94 21.92 6.48
N GLY A 31 45.36 23.19 6.49
CA GLY A 31 46.76 23.57 6.58
C GLY A 31 47.57 23.23 5.32
N ILE A 32 46.93 23.24 4.15
CA ILE A 32 47.59 23.00 2.87
C ILE A 32 48.44 24.23 2.50
N PRO A 33 49.71 24.06 2.11
CA PRO A 33 50.55 25.19 1.74
C PRO A 33 50.03 25.92 0.48
N ARG A 34 50.28 27.22 0.43
CA ARG A 34 49.88 28.09 -0.68
C ARG A 34 50.98 28.28 -1.72
N GLN A 35 52.20 27.90 -1.40
CA GLN A 35 53.36 27.91 -2.29
C GLN A 35 54.37 26.92 -1.76
N GLY A 36 55.22 26.38 -2.64
CA GLY A 36 56.24 25.42 -2.28
C GLY A 36 57.16 25.10 -3.45
N GLU A 37 58.18 24.30 -3.18
CA GLU A 37 59.21 23.95 -4.17
C GLU A 37 58.96 22.59 -4.83
N ASP A 38 58.10 21.74 -4.24
CA ASP A 38 57.83 20.40 -4.76
C ASP A 38 56.35 20.02 -4.61
N PHE A 39 55.53 20.50 -5.55
CA PHE A 39 54.10 20.23 -5.64
C PHE A 39 53.79 18.73 -5.55
N PHE A 40 54.54 17.91 -6.27
CA PHE A 40 54.27 16.48 -6.38
C PHE A 40 54.54 15.76 -5.05
N ARG A 41 55.65 16.05 -4.36
CA ARG A 41 55.89 15.47 -3.03
C ARG A 41 54.92 16.00 -1.98
N GLU A 42 54.73 17.32 -1.94
CA GLU A 42 53.91 17.96 -0.91
C GLU A 42 52.43 17.59 -1.03
N THR A 43 51.89 17.44 -2.24
CA THR A 43 50.51 16.96 -2.41
C THR A 43 50.33 15.51 -1.95
N GLN A 44 51.32 14.64 -2.15
CA GLN A 44 51.28 13.26 -1.65
C GLN A 44 51.28 13.21 -0.11
N GLU A 45 52.13 14.03 0.54
CA GLU A 45 52.21 14.14 2.00
C GLU A 45 50.95 14.76 2.62
N ASN A 46 50.32 15.69 1.90
CA ASN A 46 49.18 16.45 2.40
C ASN A 46 47.82 15.86 1.99
N ALA A 47 47.76 14.95 1.01
CA ALA A 47 46.50 14.37 0.53
C ALA A 47 45.69 13.74 1.65
N SER A 48 46.32 12.97 2.55
CA SER A 48 45.63 12.33 3.69
C SER A 48 45.06 13.32 4.71
N LYS A 49 45.46 14.59 4.67
CA LYS A 49 44.94 15.64 5.57
C LYS A 49 43.58 16.17 5.11
N CYS A 50 43.29 16.09 3.81
CA CYS A 50 42.14 16.78 3.23
C CYS A 50 41.35 15.99 2.20
N VAL A 51 41.83 14.85 1.70
CA VAL A 51 41.15 14.01 0.71
C VAL A 51 40.43 12.87 1.41
N HIS A 52 39.20 12.57 0.97
CA HIS A 52 38.43 11.46 1.50
C HIS A 52 39.18 10.12 1.28
N PRO A 53 39.23 9.21 2.29
CA PRO A 53 40.05 7.99 2.21
C PRO A 53 39.83 7.11 0.97
N SER A 54 38.59 7.00 0.50
CA SER A 54 38.25 6.25 -0.73
C SER A 54 38.81 6.85 -2.01
N ASP A 55 39.11 8.16 -2.00
CA ASP A 55 39.55 8.90 -3.18
C ASP A 55 41.07 9.16 -3.15
N LEU A 56 41.78 8.77 -2.08
CA LEU A 56 43.22 9.00 -1.91
C LEU A 56 44.04 8.42 -3.06
N LYS A 57 43.79 7.16 -3.44
CA LYS A 57 44.52 6.52 -4.54
C LYS A 57 44.37 7.27 -5.86
N LEU A 58 43.17 7.80 -6.11
CA LEU A 58 42.87 8.58 -7.30
C LEU A 58 43.66 9.89 -7.29
N VAL A 59 43.56 10.67 -6.21
CA VAL A 59 44.26 11.97 -6.10
C VAL A 59 45.77 11.80 -6.14
N MET A 60 46.32 10.78 -5.46
CA MET A 60 47.74 10.45 -5.50
C MET A 60 48.20 10.06 -6.92
N SER A 61 47.36 9.35 -7.68
CA SER A 61 47.69 9.01 -9.07
C SER A 61 47.70 10.23 -9.99
N ILE A 62 46.82 11.20 -9.75
CA ILE A 62 46.68 12.42 -10.57
C ILE A 62 47.84 13.38 -10.29
N HIS A 63 48.18 13.59 -9.01
CA HIS A 63 49.34 14.39 -8.62
C HIS A 63 50.67 13.62 -8.68
N ASP A 64 50.74 12.54 -9.46
CA ASP A 64 52.02 11.94 -9.84
C ASP A 64 52.54 12.63 -11.11
N ARG A 65 53.82 13.02 -11.10
CA ARG A 65 54.42 13.83 -12.17
C ARG A 65 54.32 13.17 -13.54
N GLU A 66 54.61 11.87 -13.61
CA GLU A 66 54.67 11.17 -14.89
C GLU A 66 53.26 10.85 -15.41
N ASN A 67 52.32 10.52 -14.51
CA ASN A 67 50.92 10.39 -14.86
C ASN A 67 50.33 11.72 -15.37
N MET A 68 50.63 12.83 -14.68
CA MET A 68 50.17 14.17 -15.06
C MET A 68 50.65 14.54 -16.46
N LYS A 69 51.96 14.41 -16.72
CA LYS A 69 52.54 14.63 -18.06
C LYS A 69 51.84 13.78 -19.11
N LYS A 70 51.64 12.49 -18.81
CA LYS A 70 51.07 11.54 -19.75
C LYS A 70 49.64 11.95 -20.15
N HIS A 71 48.73 12.15 -19.21
CA HIS A 71 47.34 12.45 -19.58
C HIS A 71 47.18 13.86 -20.16
N LEU A 72 47.99 14.84 -19.74
CA LEU A 72 47.96 16.19 -20.33
C LEU A 72 48.57 16.23 -21.73
N SER A 73 49.48 15.31 -22.06
CA SER A 73 50.03 15.21 -23.42
C SER A 73 48.98 14.75 -24.44
N ASP A 74 47.97 14.00 -24.00
CA ASP A 74 46.91 13.46 -24.86
C ASP A 74 45.77 14.46 -25.08
N SER A 75 45.32 15.15 -24.03
CA SER A 75 44.10 15.98 -24.08
C SER A 75 44.27 17.45 -23.72
N TYR A 76 45.47 17.93 -23.35
CA TYR A 76 45.79 19.30 -22.87
C TYR A 76 45.03 19.76 -21.62
N PHE A 77 43.95 19.08 -21.24
CA PHE A 77 43.23 19.25 -20.01
C PHE A 77 42.84 17.90 -19.42
N TYR A 78 42.67 17.84 -18.11
CA TYR A 78 42.15 16.69 -17.39
C TYR A 78 41.14 17.16 -16.35
N SER A 79 40.07 16.41 -16.15
CA SER A 79 39.07 16.75 -15.13
C SER A 79 38.61 15.51 -14.38
N VAL A 80 38.56 15.63 -13.06
CA VAL A 80 38.07 14.58 -12.17
C VAL A 80 37.21 15.20 -11.09
N VAL A 81 36.33 14.40 -10.50
CA VAL A 81 35.59 14.76 -9.29
C VAL A 81 36.05 13.83 -8.17
N TYR A 82 36.38 14.41 -7.02
CA TYR A 82 36.67 13.67 -5.79
C TYR A 82 36.17 14.43 -4.58
N ARG A 83 36.27 13.81 -3.40
CA ARG A 83 35.81 14.40 -2.15
C ARG A 83 36.98 14.86 -1.30
N LEU A 84 36.87 16.08 -0.78
CA LEU A 84 37.65 16.55 0.36
C LEU A 84 36.95 16.17 1.66
N LEU A 85 37.70 15.82 2.69
CA LEU A 85 37.24 15.55 4.04
C LEU A 85 38.06 16.39 5.02
N VAL A 86 37.48 17.46 5.55
CA VAL A 86 38.13 18.37 6.49
C VAL A 86 37.18 18.62 7.66
N ASN A 87 37.68 18.50 8.89
CA ASN A 87 36.89 18.68 10.12
C ASN A 87 35.61 17.81 10.17
N GLY A 88 35.64 16.63 9.55
CA GLY A 88 34.49 15.72 9.45
C GLY A 88 33.44 16.11 8.39
N MET A 89 33.61 17.23 7.69
CA MET A 89 32.75 17.64 6.58
C MET A 89 33.31 17.13 5.26
N THR A 90 32.46 16.45 4.49
CA THR A 90 32.79 16.00 3.14
C THR A 90 32.34 17.05 2.12
N THR A 91 33.19 17.40 1.17
CA THR A 91 32.89 18.37 0.10
C THR A 91 33.36 17.81 -1.23
N HIS A 92 32.45 17.70 -2.20
CA HIS A 92 32.77 17.30 -3.56
C HIS A 92 33.43 18.46 -4.28
N VAL A 93 34.58 18.19 -4.86
CA VAL A 93 35.32 19.14 -5.67
C VAL A 93 35.55 18.59 -7.06
N ARG A 94 35.43 19.46 -8.05
CA ARG A 94 35.90 19.21 -9.40
C ARG A 94 37.32 19.74 -9.49
N HIS A 95 38.26 18.86 -9.78
CA HIS A 95 39.63 19.20 -10.09
C HIS A 95 39.81 19.24 -11.60
N VAL A 96 40.34 20.34 -12.09
CA VAL A 96 40.66 20.56 -13.50
C VAL A 96 42.13 20.92 -13.62
N GLU A 97 42.86 20.19 -14.43
CA GLU A 97 44.25 20.49 -14.78
C GLU A 97 44.30 20.97 -16.23
N ILE A 98 45.00 22.06 -16.49
CA ILE A 98 45.11 22.67 -17.82
C ILE A 98 46.58 22.91 -18.12
N LEU A 99 47.09 22.31 -19.20
CA LEU A 99 48.45 22.52 -19.66
C LEU A 99 48.59 23.87 -20.39
N CYS A 100 49.55 24.69 -19.96
CA CYS A 100 49.87 25.96 -20.61
C CYS A 100 50.51 25.75 -21.99
N GLU A 101 50.47 26.78 -22.84
CA GLU A 101 51.05 26.72 -24.20
C GLU A 101 52.55 26.40 -24.22
N ASP A 102 53.28 26.80 -23.17
CA ASP A 102 54.70 26.50 -23.02
C ASP A 102 55.00 25.02 -22.71
N LYS A 103 53.98 24.21 -22.44
CA LYS A 103 54.05 22.79 -22.06
C LYS A 103 54.89 22.51 -20.81
N LYS A 104 55.23 23.54 -20.04
CA LYS A 104 56.00 23.45 -18.81
C LYS A 104 55.16 23.69 -17.58
N HIS A 105 54.12 24.51 -17.71
CA HIS A 105 53.28 24.87 -16.60
C HIS A 105 51.89 24.27 -16.71
N VAL A 106 51.30 23.96 -15.56
CA VAL A 106 49.94 23.46 -15.41
C VAL A 106 49.20 24.36 -14.44
N ILE A 107 47.95 24.66 -14.80
CA ILE A 107 47.00 25.31 -13.92
C ILE A 107 46.12 24.21 -13.32
N CYS A 108 46.19 24.02 -12.01
CA CYS A 108 45.35 23.09 -11.26
C CYS A 108 44.25 23.87 -10.54
N CYS A 109 43.01 23.66 -10.94
CA CYS A 109 41.85 24.37 -10.42
C CYS A 109 40.94 23.44 -9.62
N LEU A 110 40.47 23.90 -8.46
CA LEU A 110 39.45 23.24 -7.67
C LEU A 110 38.18 24.08 -7.64
N GLU A 111 37.05 23.46 -7.92
CA GLU A 111 35.72 24.05 -7.86
C GLU A 111 34.87 23.24 -6.88
N ASN A 112 34.19 23.93 -5.96
CA ASN A 112 33.20 23.33 -5.06
C ASN A 112 31.91 23.05 -5.85
N ILE A 113 31.58 21.76 -5.99
CA ILE A 113 30.41 21.33 -6.76
C ILE A 113 29.28 20.82 -5.86
N GLU A 114 29.27 21.14 -4.57
CA GLU A 114 28.18 20.71 -3.66
C GLU A 114 26.79 21.15 -4.16
N GLY A 115 26.69 22.35 -4.74
CA GLY A 115 25.46 22.84 -5.35
C GLY A 115 24.99 21.97 -6.52
N GLU A 116 25.90 21.56 -7.40
CA GLU A 116 25.63 20.68 -8.55
C GLU A 116 25.23 19.28 -8.09
N VAL A 117 25.97 18.72 -7.12
CA VAL A 117 25.67 17.40 -6.54
C VAL A 117 24.29 17.41 -5.88
N ARG A 118 23.95 18.45 -5.12
CA ARG A 118 22.64 18.61 -4.49
C ARG A 118 21.51 18.70 -5.53
N LEU A 119 21.69 19.52 -6.56
CA LEU A 119 20.69 19.69 -7.62
C LEU A 119 20.47 18.39 -8.41
N ARG A 120 21.56 17.71 -8.79
CA ARG A 120 21.50 16.43 -9.49
C ARG A 120 20.77 15.36 -8.68
N LYS A 121 21.07 15.27 -7.38
CA LYS A 121 20.39 14.34 -6.47
C LYS A 121 18.90 14.68 -6.32
N GLN A 122 18.55 15.96 -6.27
CA GLN A 122 17.15 16.39 -6.23
C GLN A 122 16.42 16.01 -7.51
N HIS A 123 16.98 16.31 -8.68
CA HIS A 123 16.40 15.91 -9.97
C HIS A 123 16.24 14.39 -10.09
N GLU A 124 17.20 13.61 -9.59
CA GLU A 124 17.11 12.15 -9.58
C GLU A 124 15.95 11.66 -8.71
N LEU A 125 15.80 12.23 -7.51
CA LEU A 125 14.66 11.92 -6.63
C LEU A 125 13.32 12.34 -7.23
N GLU A 126 13.26 13.51 -7.88
CA GLU A 126 12.07 13.98 -8.59
C GLU A 126 11.71 13.07 -9.76
N LEU A 127 12.69 12.65 -10.57
CA LEU A 127 12.50 11.69 -11.65
C LEU A 127 12.06 10.32 -11.13
N GLN A 128 12.66 9.83 -10.03
CA GLN A 128 12.24 8.58 -9.40
C GLN A 128 10.81 8.67 -8.86
N SER A 129 10.47 9.79 -8.20
CA SER A 129 9.11 10.05 -7.70
C SER A 129 8.10 10.12 -8.84
N ALA A 130 8.41 10.88 -9.90
CA ALA A 130 7.56 11.00 -11.08
C ALA A 130 7.35 9.64 -11.76
N ARG A 131 8.42 8.83 -11.91
CA ARG A 131 8.31 7.46 -12.44
C ARG A 131 7.46 6.56 -11.55
N ARG A 132 7.59 6.70 -10.22
CA ARG A 132 6.80 5.93 -9.25
C ARG A 132 5.32 6.31 -9.33
N MET A 133 4.99 7.60 -9.37
CA MET A 133 3.63 8.10 -9.54
C MET A 133 3.03 7.69 -10.89
N ALA A 134 3.84 7.66 -11.95
CA ALA A 134 3.37 7.26 -13.28
C ALA A 134 3.03 5.77 -13.39
N ARG A 135 3.66 4.90 -12.60
CA ARG A 135 3.60 3.43 -12.76
C ARG A 135 2.98 2.66 -11.60
N LEU A 136 2.81 3.27 -10.43
CA LEU A 136 2.16 2.63 -9.28
C LEU A 136 0.76 3.16 -9.08
N ASP A 137 -0.11 2.29 -8.56
CA ASP A 137 -1.41 2.66 -8.04
C ASP A 137 -1.24 3.25 -6.63
N GLU A 138 -1.79 4.45 -6.41
CA GLU A 138 -1.59 5.20 -5.16
C GLU A 138 -2.18 4.49 -3.94
N LEU A 139 -3.29 3.77 -4.12
CA LEU A 139 -4.02 3.16 -3.02
C LEU A 139 -3.36 1.86 -2.54
N THR A 140 -2.91 1.02 -3.48
CA THR A 140 -2.42 -0.33 -3.20
C THR A 140 -0.91 -0.48 -3.25
N GLY A 141 -0.22 0.44 -3.93
CA GLY A 141 1.22 0.36 -4.18
C GLY A 141 1.64 -0.67 -5.22
N VAL A 142 0.69 -1.42 -5.81
CA VAL A 142 0.96 -2.31 -6.96
C VAL A 142 1.11 -1.49 -8.25
N ARG A 143 1.44 -2.12 -9.38
CA ARG A 143 1.57 -1.39 -10.65
C ARG A 143 0.20 -0.92 -11.14
N ASN A 144 0.13 0.24 -11.77
CA ASN A 144 -1.14 0.78 -12.28
C ASN A 144 -1.41 0.34 -13.73
N LYS A 145 -2.54 0.81 -14.28
CA LYS A 145 -2.95 0.57 -15.67
C LYS A 145 -1.90 0.99 -16.71
N ASN A 146 -1.19 2.09 -16.51
CA ASN A 146 -0.17 2.54 -17.47
C ASN A 146 0.99 1.54 -17.52
N ALA A 147 1.46 1.10 -16.35
CA ALA A 147 2.49 0.08 -16.25
C ALA A 147 2.04 -1.26 -16.84
N PHE A 148 0.75 -1.59 -16.75
CA PHE A 148 0.19 -2.78 -17.39
C PHE A 148 0.25 -2.70 -18.92
N MET A 149 -0.15 -1.56 -19.51
CA MET A 149 -0.09 -1.36 -20.97
C MET A 149 1.34 -1.44 -21.51
N GLU A 150 2.31 -0.84 -20.81
CA GLU A 150 3.74 -0.96 -21.15
C GLU A 150 4.21 -2.43 -21.09
N TYR A 151 3.72 -3.18 -20.11
CA TYR A 151 4.07 -4.58 -19.94
C TYR A 151 3.51 -5.46 -21.06
N ILE A 152 2.24 -5.27 -21.43
CA ILE A 152 1.59 -5.97 -22.54
C ILE A 152 2.39 -5.78 -23.83
N ALA A 153 2.77 -4.55 -24.16
CA ALA A 153 3.55 -4.28 -25.36
C ALA A 153 4.88 -5.07 -25.37
N THR A 154 5.51 -5.20 -24.21
CA THR A 154 6.74 -6.00 -24.06
C THR A 154 6.48 -7.50 -24.26
N LEU A 155 5.36 -8.01 -23.75
CA LEU A 155 4.97 -9.42 -23.94
C LEU A 155 4.62 -9.72 -25.42
N ASP A 156 3.88 -8.84 -26.09
CA ASP A 156 3.58 -8.98 -27.52
C ASP A 156 4.87 -9.01 -28.37
N ASP A 157 5.87 -8.22 -28.00
CA ASP A 157 7.19 -8.26 -28.64
C ASP A 157 7.85 -9.64 -28.43
N LYS A 158 7.83 -10.17 -27.20
CA LYS A 158 8.36 -11.50 -26.87
C LYS A 158 7.64 -12.62 -27.62
N ILE A 159 6.31 -12.58 -27.72
CA ILE A 159 5.52 -13.53 -28.50
C ILE A 159 6.02 -13.57 -29.96
N ARG A 160 6.29 -12.40 -30.56
CA ARG A 160 6.79 -12.32 -31.95
C ARG A 160 8.24 -12.80 -32.10
N THR A 161 9.10 -12.56 -31.12
CA THR A 161 10.54 -12.91 -31.22
C THR A 161 10.86 -14.33 -30.80
N GLU A 162 10.20 -14.84 -29.76
CA GLU A 162 10.47 -16.14 -29.14
C GLU A 162 9.47 -17.23 -29.56
N GLY A 163 8.29 -16.83 -30.03
CA GLY A 163 7.27 -17.75 -30.57
C GLY A 163 6.92 -18.86 -29.59
N LYS A 164 7.09 -20.12 -30.03
CA LYS A 164 6.71 -21.31 -29.26
C LYS A 164 7.53 -21.55 -27.98
N ASN A 165 8.66 -20.87 -27.81
CA ASN A 165 9.50 -21.00 -26.61
C ASN A 165 9.08 -20.05 -25.49
N PHE A 166 8.17 -19.12 -25.76
CA PHE A 166 7.67 -18.17 -24.78
C PHE A 166 6.44 -18.74 -24.07
N SER A 167 6.42 -18.66 -22.75
CA SER A 167 5.31 -19.11 -21.91
C SER A 167 5.05 -18.08 -20.81
N PHE A 168 3.79 -17.71 -20.65
CA PHE A 168 3.32 -16.83 -19.58
C PHE A 168 1.86 -17.13 -19.24
N GLY A 169 1.45 -16.71 -18.05
CA GLY A 169 0.09 -16.83 -17.55
C GLY A 169 -0.53 -15.48 -17.22
N ILE A 170 -1.84 -15.35 -17.40
CA ILE A 170 -2.62 -14.21 -16.91
C ILE A 170 -3.58 -14.70 -15.84
N VAL A 171 -3.63 -14.00 -14.71
CA VAL A 171 -4.67 -14.17 -13.69
C VAL A 171 -5.45 -12.87 -13.56
N MET A 172 -6.75 -12.97 -13.80
CA MET A 172 -7.73 -11.89 -13.67
C MET A 172 -8.42 -12.00 -12.31
N CYS A 173 -8.46 -10.90 -11.57
CA CYS A 173 -9.02 -10.81 -10.23
C CYS A 173 -9.98 -9.62 -10.16
N ASP A 174 -11.20 -9.84 -9.68
CA ASP A 174 -12.23 -8.81 -9.50
C ASP A 174 -12.83 -8.90 -8.09
N ILE A 175 -12.82 -7.79 -7.35
CA ILE A 175 -13.38 -7.74 -5.99
C ILE A 175 -14.91 -7.82 -6.07
N ASN A 176 -15.48 -8.86 -5.48
CA ASN A 176 -16.92 -9.04 -5.51
C ASN A 176 -17.63 -8.05 -4.57
N ASP A 177 -18.69 -7.40 -5.08
CA ASP A 177 -19.57 -6.48 -4.34
C ASP A 177 -18.88 -5.21 -3.78
N LEU A 178 -17.76 -4.75 -4.35
CA LEU A 178 -17.07 -3.53 -3.88
C LEU A 178 -17.98 -2.29 -3.87
N LYS A 179 -18.82 -2.11 -4.90
CA LYS A 179 -19.79 -1.00 -4.94
C LYS A 179 -20.75 -1.04 -3.75
N LEU A 180 -21.29 -2.22 -3.43
CA LEU A 180 -22.16 -2.40 -2.27
C LEU A 180 -21.42 -2.10 -0.95
N MET A 181 -20.14 -2.50 -0.84
CA MET A 181 -19.31 -2.17 0.30
C MET A 181 -19.14 -0.66 0.47
N ASN A 182 -18.84 0.07 -0.62
CA ASN A 182 -18.73 1.52 -0.62
C ASN A 182 -20.05 2.19 -0.23
N ASP A 183 -21.15 1.75 -0.82
CA ASP A 183 -22.48 2.33 -0.58
C ASP A 183 -22.96 2.08 0.86
N THR A 184 -22.56 0.97 1.48
CA THR A 184 -23.03 0.57 2.84
C THR A 184 -22.08 1.02 3.96
N ARG A 185 -20.77 1.03 3.72
CA ARG A 185 -19.73 1.23 4.75
C ARG A 185 -18.79 2.41 4.46
N GLY A 186 -19.05 3.12 3.37
CA GLY A 186 -18.25 4.25 2.93
C GLY A 186 -17.01 3.85 2.14
N HIS A 187 -16.48 4.80 1.37
CA HIS A 187 -15.33 4.59 0.50
C HIS A 187 -14.06 4.14 1.22
N SER A 188 -13.84 4.58 2.46
CA SER A 188 -12.67 4.16 3.26
C SER A 188 -12.66 2.65 3.53
N PHE A 189 -13.83 2.03 3.69
CA PHE A 189 -13.93 0.58 3.87
C PHE A 189 -13.65 -0.18 2.57
N GLY A 190 -14.16 0.30 1.44
CA GLY A 190 -13.84 -0.28 0.13
C GLY A 190 -12.35 -0.12 -0.21
N ASP A 191 -11.75 1.01 0.13
CA ASP A 191 -10.31 1.26 -0.03
C ASP A 191 -9.49 0.21 0.74
N GLU A 192 -9.89 -0.11 1.98
CA GLU A 192 -9.25 -1.16 2.76
C GLU A 192 -9.41 -2.55 2.12
N ALA A 193 -10.59 -2.87 1.57
CA ALA A 193 -10.83 -4.12 0.85
C ALA A 193 -9.94 -4.24 -0.40
N ILE A 194 -9.78 -3.14 -1.14
CA ILE A 194 -8.87 -3.05 -2.29
C ILE A 194 -7.42 -3.28 -1.85
N GLN A 195 -6.96 -2.63 -0.79
CA GLN A 195 -5.60 -2.81 -0.25
C GLN A 195 -5.34 -4.23 0.23
N ARG A 196 -6.29 -4.84 0.96
CA ARG A 196 -6.20 -6.25 1.40
C ARG A 196 -6.13 -7.19 0.21
N THR A 197 -6.90 -6.93 -0.85
CA THR A 197 -6.86 -7.72 -2.08
C THR A 197 -5.49 -7.65 -2.75
N GLY A 198 -4.94 -6.44 -2.92
CA GLY A 198 -3.58 -6.27 -3.45
C GLY A 198 -2.53 -7.03 -2.63
N ARG A 199 -2.59 -6.98 -1.29
CA ARG A 199 -1.69 -7.73 -0.40
C ARG A 199 -1.86 -9.25 -0.55
N MET A 200 -3.09 -9.73 -0.62
CA MET A 200 -3.40 -11.16 -0.80
C MET A 200 -2.81 -11.69 -2.11
N ILE A 201 -2.99 -10.96 -3.20
CA ILE A 201 -2.47 -11.33 -4.52
C ILE A 201 -0.93 -11.32 -4.51
N CYS A 202 -0.29 -10.25 -4.02
CA CYS A 202 1.17 -10.16 -3.93
C CYS A 202 1.79 -11.18 -2.96
N GLY A 203 1.06 -11.59 -1.92
CA GLY A 203 1.50 -12.66 -1.02
C GLY A 203 1.53 -14.03 -1.70
N THR A 204 0.61 -14.24 -2.65
CA THR A 204 0.49 -15.47 -3.44
C THR A 204 1.46 -15.49 -4.61
N PHE A 205 1.54 -14.41 -5.38
CA PHE A 205 2.40 -14.25 -6.54
C PHE A 205 3.58 -13.34 -6.19
N ARG A 206 4.70 -13.94 -5.79
CA ARG A 206 5.83 -13.19 -5.22
C ARG A 206 6.84 -12.75 -6.27
N LYS A 207 6.97 -13.52 -7.36
CA LYS A 207 7.91 -13.23 -8.45
C LYS A 207 7.23 -12.55 -9.64
N SER A 208 5.91 -12.61 -9.72
CA SER A 208 5.12 -12.05 -10.81
C SER A 208 4.65 -10.61 -10.53
N PRO A 209 4.67 -9.72 -11.53
CA PRO A 209 4.09 -8.39 -11.39
C PRO A 209 2.57 -8.43 -11.23
N VAL A 210 2.08 -7.67 -10.26
CA VAL A 210 0.65 -7.43 -10.00
C VAL A 210 0.29 -6.02 -10.43
N PHE A 211 -0.81 -5.90 -11.15
CA PHE A 211 -1.33 -4.66 -11.70
C PHE A 211 -2.76 -4.41 -11.18
N ARG A 212 -3.10 -3.17 -10.89
CA ARG A 212 -4.48 -2.71 -10.71
C ARG A 212 -4.87 -1.90 -11.94
N ILE A 213 -5.82 -2.43 -12.72
CA ILE A 213 -6.21 -1.89 -14.02
C ILE A 213 -7.55 -1.15 -13.99
N GLY A 214 -8.34 -1.39 -12.95
CA GLY A 214 -9.65 -0.79 -12.71
C GLY A 214 -9.87 -0.49 -11.22
N GLY A 215 -11.11 -0.15 -10.85
CA GLY A 215 -11.45 0.16 -9.45
C GLY A 215 -11.28 -1.05 -8.54
N ASP A 216 -11.86 -2.18 -8.94
CA ASP A 216 -11.89 -3.48 -8.29
C ASP A 216 -11.09 -4.57 -9.02
N GLU A 217 -10.47 -4.22 -10.16
CA GLU A 217 -9.85 -5.19 -11.07
C GLU A 217 -8.32 -5.20 -10.94
N PHE A 218 -7.79 -6.40 -10.74
CA PHE A 218 -6.36 -6.70 -10.69
C PHE A 218 -5.98 -7.74 -11.73
N VAL A 219 -4.76 -7.63 -12.23
CA VAL A 219 -4.16 -8.57 -13.18
C VAL A 219 -2.80 -9.01 -12.67
N VAL A 220 -2.53 -10.30 -12.75
CA VAL A 220 -1.19 -10.85 -12.54
C VAL A 220 -0.69 -11.39 -13.87
N ILE A 221 0.56 -11.06 -14.22
CA ILE A 221 1.26 -11.71 -15.33
C ILE A 221 2.32 -12.63 -14.75
N ALA A 222 2.13 -13.94 -14.86
CA ALA A 222 3.10 -14.94 -14.43
C ALA A 222 4.07 -15.28 -15.55
N GLU A 223 5.36 -15.31 -15.24
CA GLU A 223 6.45 -15.72 -16.15
C GLU A 223 7.38 -16.69 -15.42
N GLY A 224 8.03 -17.59 -16.18
CA GLY A 224 8.97 -18.58 -15.62
C GLY A 224 8.30 -19.56 -14.65
N GLU A 225 8.94 -19.85 -13.51
CA GLU A 225 8.50 -20.87 -12.54
C GLU A 225 7.05 -20.68 -12.05
N GLU A 226 6.57 -19.44 -11.89
CA GLU A 226 5.20 -19.19 -11.44
C GLU A 226 4.15 -19.45 -12.55
N THR A 227 4.58 -19.56 -13.82
CA THR A 227 3.71 -19.99 -14.93
C THR A 227 3.44 -21.49 -14.83
N ASP A 228 4.48 -22.29 -14.54
CA ASP A 228 4.34 -23.74 -14.34
C ASP A 228 3.46 -24.07 -13.13
N GLN A 229 3.49 -23.20 -12.11
CA GLN A 229 2.69 -23.31 -10.88
C GLN A 229 1.37 -22.53 -10.93
N LEU A 230 1.01 -21.95 -12.07
CA LEU A 230 -0.10 -20.98 -12.16
C LEU A 230 -1.41 -21.56 -11.62
N GLN A 231 -1.68 -22.83 -11.92
CA GLN A 231 -2.88 -23.52 -11.46
C GLN A 231 -2.91 -23.66 -9.93
N GLU A 232 -1.80 -24.08 -9.31
CA GLU A 232 -1.68 -24.24 -7.86
C GLU A 232 -1.81 -22.88 -7.15
N LEU A 233 -1.10 -21.86 -7.63
CA LEU A 233 -1.14 -20.51 -7.06
C LEU A 233 -2.53 -19.89 -7.17
N THR A 234 -3.20 -20.09 -8.31
CA THR A 234 -4.58 -19.62 -8.54
C THR A 234 -5.56 -20.35 -7.62
N GLU A 235 -5.41 -21.66 -7.43
CA GLU A 235 -6.28 -22.41 -6.52
C GLU A 235 -6.08 -21.98 -5.07
N ARG A 236 -4.84 -21.76 -4.64
CA ARG A 236 -4.55 -21.20 -3.31
C ARG A 236 -5.20 -19.83 -3.10
N LEU A 237 -5.15 -18.96 -4.11
CA LEU A 237 -5.81 -17.65 -4.05
C LEU A 237 -7.34 -17.78 -3.96
N LYS A 238 -7.93 -18.74 -4.70
CA LYS A 238 -9.37 -19.06 -4.60
C LYS A 238 -9.74 -19.62 -3.23
N GLU A 239 -8.91 -20.50 -2.67
CA GLU A 239 -9.11 -21.05 -1.33
C GLU A 239 -9.04 -19.98 -0.25
N GLU A 240 -8.08 -19.05 -0.35
CA GLU A 240 -7.96 -17.91 0.56
C GLU A 240 -9.16 -16.97 0.42
N SER A 241 -9.60 -16.66 -0.80
CA SER A 241 -10.83 -15.90 -1.04
C SER A 241 -12.07 -16.62 -0.50
N ALA A 242 -12.16 -17.94 -0.63
CA ALA A 242 -13.27 -18.73 -0.11
C ALA A 242 -13.22 -18.84 1.41
N ALA A 243 -12.02 -18.91 2.01
CA ALA A 243 -11.81 -18.85 3.45
C ALA A 243 -12.26 -17.48 3.98
N ASN A 244 -11.83 -16.39 3.35
CA ASN A 244 -12.32 -15.04 3.65
C ASN A 244 -13.84 -14.97 3.59
N LYS A 245 -14.47 -15.61 2.58
CA LYS A 245 -15.92 -15.75 2.47
C LYS A 245 -16.57 -16.65 3.53
N ARG A 246 -15.83 -17.50 4.25
CA ARG A 246 -16.38 -18.38 5.31
C ARG A 246 -16.16 -17.78 6.70
N THR A 247 -14.92 -17.42 6.99
CA THR A 247 -14.45 -16.84 8.25
C THR A 247 -14.75 -15.37 8.33
N ARG A 248 -15.21 -14.79 7.23
CA ARG A 248 -15.60 -13.41 7.15
C ARG A 248 -14.37 -12.52 7.05
N SER A 249 -13.17 -12.93 7.41
CA SER A 249 -12.05 -12.05 7.77
C SER A 249 -11.41 -11.19 6.66
N GLY A 250 -11.87 -11.23 5.41
CA GLY A 250 -11.15 -10.58 4.31
C GLY A 250 -11.92 -10.42 2.99
N PRO A 251 -11.26 -9.91 1.93
CA PRO A 251 -11.90 -9.68 0.65
C PRO A 251 -12.27 -10.98 -0.06
N VAL A 252 -13.39 -10.94 -0.79
CA VAL A 252 -13.85 -12.02 -1.67
C VAL A 252 -13.62 -11.59 -3.11
N VAL A 253 -12.89 -12.40 -3.87
CA VAL A 253 -12.38 -12.05 -5.19
C VAL A 253 -12.81 -13.13 -6.18
N ALA A 254 -13.42 -12.71 -7.29
CA ALA A 254 -13.61 -13.55 -8.46
C ALA A 254 -12.28 -13.68 -9.20
N ILE A 255 -11.88 -14.90 -9.51
CA ILE A 255 -10.55 -15.22 -10.03
C ILE A 255 -10.67 -16.12 -11.26
N GLY A 256 -10.04 -15.73 -12.35
CA GLY A 256 -9.89 -16.50 -13.58
C GLY A 256 -8.44 -16.52 -14.03
N MET A 257 -8.03 -17.57 -14.74
CA MET A 257 -6.67 -17.68 -15.25
C MET A 257 -6.65 -18.23 -16.68
N ALA A 258 -5.60 -17.91 -17.41
CA ALA A 258 -5.27 -18.49 -18.71
C ALA A 258 -3.75 -18.57 -18.87
N VAL A 259 -3.27 -19.66 -19.44
CA VAL A 259 -1.87 -19.79 -19.89
C VAL A 259 -1.84 -19.53 -21.40
N PHE A 260 -0.82 -18.83 -21.88
CA PHE A 260 -0.57 -18.62 -23.30
C PHE A 260 -0.39 -19.95 -24.04
N ASP A 261 -1.17 -20.14 -25.10
CA ASP A 261 -1.11 -21.27 -26.00
C ASP A 261 -0.66 -20.78 -27.38
N PRO A 262 0.58 -21.08 -27.81
CA PRO A 262 1.13 -20.58 -29.06
C PRO A 262 0.43 -21.13 -30.31
N ASP A 263 -0.42 -22.15 -30.18
CA ASP A 263 -1.18 -22.71 -31.30
C ASP A 263 -2.55 -22.02 -31.47
N THR A 264 -3.04 -21.28 -30.46
CA THR A 264 -4.37 -20.61 -30.50
C THR A 264 -4.34 -19.11 -30.24
N ASP A 265 -3.35 -18.60 -29.50
CA ASP A 265 -3.22 -17.19 -29.16
C ASP A 265 -2.18 -16.50 -30.05
N HIS A 266 -2.53 -15.33 -30.60
CA HIS A 266 -1.67 -14.57 -31.49
C HIS A 266 -1.03 -13.35 -30.82
N ASN A 267 -1.59 -12.93 -29.69
CA ASN A 267 -1.19 -11.76 -28.92
C ASN A 267 -1.65 -11.95 -27.45
N VAL A 268 -1.26 -11.01 -26.60
CA VAL A 268 -1.63 -11.03 -25.17
C VAL A 268 -3.15 -10.86 -24.94
N ASP A 269 -3.85 -10.15 -25.82
CA ASP A 269 -5.30 -9.88 -25.70
C ASP A 269 -6.14 -11.17 -25.84
N ASP A 270 -5.69 -12.16 -26.62
CA ASP A 270 -6.34 -13.47 -26.73
C ASP A 270 -6.31 -14.22 -25.38
N VAL A 271 -5.13 -14.25 -24.73
CA VAL A 271 -4.95 -14.83 -23.38
C VAL A 271 -5.78 -14.07 -22.34
N TYR A 272 -5.77 -12.74 -22.43
CA TYR A 272 -6.49 -11.86 -21.52
C TYR A 272 -8.00 -12.15 -21.55
N LYS A 273 -8.59 -12.25 -22.75
CA LYS A 273 -10.02 -12.58 -22.92
C LYS A 273 -10.39 -13.94 -22.33
N ARG A 274 -9.51 -14.94 -22.46
CA ARG A 274 -9.73 -16.27 -21.86
C ARG A 274 -9.70 -16.20 -20.33
N ALA A 275 -8.73 -15.49 -19.76
CA ALA A 275 -8.66 -15.29 -18.31
C ALA A 275 -9.87 -14.52 -17.76
N ASP A 276 -10.30 -13.46 -18.47
CA ASP A 276 -11.48 -12.66 -18.12
C ASP A 276 -12.77 -13.49 -18.18
N GLY A 277 -12.95 -14.28 -19.23
CA GLY A 277 -14.07 -15.21 -19.34
C GLY A 277 -14.12 -16.21 -18.17
N ALA A 278 -12.98 -16.80 -17.80
CA ALA A 278 -12.90 -17.69 -16.65
C ALA A 278 -13.21 -16.98 -15.32
N MET A 279 -12.78 -15.73 -15.16
CA MET A 279 -13.05 -14.91 -13.98
C MET A 279 -14.55 -14.60 -13.89
N TYR A 280 -15.17 -14.25 -15.02
CA TYR A 280 -16.59 -13.95 -15.11
C TYR A 280 -17.46 -15.17 -14.73
N GLU A 281 -17.10 -16.38 -15.19
CA GLU A 281 -17.79 -17.61 -14.77
C GLU A 281 -17.62 -17.86 -13.27
N HIS A 282 -16.43 -17.65 -12.71
CA HIS A 282 -16.24 -17.75 -11.27
C HIS A 282 -17.05 -16.70 -10.49
N LYS A 283 -17.15 -15.46 -10.99
CA LYS A 283 -18.00 -14.40 -10.42
C LYS A 283 -19.47 -14.81 -10.37
N LYS A 284 -19.98 -15.48 -11.43
CA LYS A 284 -21.34 -16.04 -11.43
C LYS A 284 -21.53 -17.10 -10.35
N VAL A 285 -20.57 -18.01 -10.16
CA VAL A 285 -20.64 -19.03 -9.09
C VAL A 285 -20.69 -18.37 -7.71
N LEU A 286 -19.83 -17.37 -7.47
CA LEU A 286 -19.78 -16.63 -6.21
C LEU A 286 -21.11 -15.92 -5.90
N LYS A 287 -21.79 -15.38 -6.93
CA LYS A 287 -23.12 -14.76 -6.83
C LYS A 287 -24.25 -15.79 -6.71
N ALA A 288 -24.19 -16.92 -7.42
CA ALA A 288 -25.20 -17.98 -7.34
C ALA A 288 -25.20 -18.69 -5.98
N ALA A 289 -24.05 -18.76 -5.29
CA ALA A 289 -23.97 -19.22 -3.91
C ALA A 289 -24.71 -18.29 -2.93
N ARG A 290 -24.96 -17.02 -3.28
CA ARG A 290 -25.80 -16.07 -2.54
C ARG A 290 -27.29 -16.39 -2.70
N SER A 291 -27.69 -16.94 -3.85
CA SER A 291 -29.08 -17.32 -4.16
C SER A 291 -29.46 -18.76 -3.79
N ARG A 292 -28.47 -19.65 -3.56
CA ARG A 292 -28.69 -21.07 -3.18
C ARG A 292 -28.24 -21.43 -1.77
N GLY A 293 -27.85 -20.44 -0.96
CA GLY A 293 -27.47 -20.59 0.45
C GLY A 293 -28.45 -19.98 1.45
N CYS A 294 -29.61 -19.48 0.98
CA CYS A 294 -30.72 -19.07 1.83
C CYS A 294 -31.80 -20.15 1.72
N PHE A 295 -32.38 -20.55 2.85
CA PHE A 295 -33.25 -21.71 3.05
C PHE A 295 -32.51 -23.04 3.22
N VAL A 296 -31.89 -23.18 4.39
CA VAL A 296 -32.17 -24.37 5.18
C VAL A 296 -33.08 -23.92 6.32
N GLU A 297 -34.37 -24.25 6.25
CA GLU A 297 -35.18 -24.48 7.45
C GLU A 297 -34.41 -25.51 8.29
N THR A 298 -33.60 -25.04 9.22
CA THR A 298 -33.02 -25.87 10.26
C THR A 298 -33.35 -25.23 11.57
N ASP A 299 -34.03 -26.02 12.38
CA ASP A 299 -34.18 -25.96 13.81
C ASP A 299 -32.85 -25.55 14.50
N ARG A 300 -32.53 -24.24 14.51
CA ARG A 300 -31.31 -23.66 15.11
C ARG A 300 -31.47 -23.39 16.61
N HIS A 301 -32.19 -24.23 17.34
CA HIS A 301 -32.34 -24.09 18.79
C HIS A 301 -31.59 -25.23 19.48
N LYS A 302 -30.39 -24.94 20.02
CA LYS A 302 -29.78 -25.59 21.21
C LYS A 302 -28.31 -25.27 21.49
N THR A 303 -27.60 -24.48 20.69
CA THR A 303 -26.19 -24.16 21.01
C THR A 303 -26.14 -22.93 21.92
N PRO A 304 -25.73 -23.06 23.20
CA PRO A 304 -25.61 -21.91 24.10
C PRO A 304 -24.52 -20.96 23.62
N ILE A 305 -24.68 -19.66 23.88
CA ILE A 305 -23.61 -18.69 23.66
C ILE A 305 -22.35 -19.10 24.45
N THR A 306 -21.18 -18.98 23.84
CA THR A 306 -19.91 -19.28 24.52
C THR A 306 -19.53 -18.17 25.49
N ASP A 307 -18.77 -18.50 26.55
CA ASP A 307 -18.32 -17.51 27.54
C ASP A 307 -17.46 -16.39 26.92
N GLU A 308 -16.62 -16.73 25.95
CA GLU A 308 -15.82 -15.77 25.20
C GLU A 308 -16.71 -14.80 24.41
N ARG A 309 -17.73 -15.34 23.74
CA ARG A 309 -18.66 -14.54 22.94
C ARG A 309 -19.53 -13.64 23.82
N LYS A 310 -19.94 -14.14 24.98
CA LYS A 310 -20.67 -13.36 25.98
C LYS A 310 -19.82 -12.20 26.52
N ARG A 311 -18.53 -12.43 26.83
CA ARG A 311 -17.62 -11.35 27.25
C ARG A 311 -17.45 -10.27 26.18
N LEU A 312 -17.39 -10.66 24.90
CA LEU A 312 -17.32 -9.71 23.80
C LEU A 312 -18.60 -8.88 23.69
N LEU A 313 -19.77 -9.52 23.79
CA LEU A 313 -21.07 -8.84 23.85
C LEU A 313 -21.12 -7.84 25.00
N ASP A 314 -20.64 -8.23 26.19
CA ASP A 314 -20.60 -7.38 27.38
C ASP A 314 -19.68 -6.16 27.23
N GLY A 315 -18.51 -6.35 26.60
CA GLY A 315 -17.57 -5.27 26.33
C GLY A 315 -18.14 -4.24 25.35
N MET A 316 -18.76 -4.70 24.26
CA MET A 316 -19.41 -3.81 23.28
C MET A 316 -20.61 -3.09 23.90
N PHE A 317 -21.42 -3.81 24.68
CA PHE A 317 -22.57 -3.23 25.39
C PHE A 317 -22.13 -2.11 26.34
N GLY A 318 -21.08 -2.33 27.14
CA GLY A 318 -20.56 -1.33 28.08
C GLY A 318 -20.07 -0.04 27.39
N ALA A 319 -19.42 -0.17 26.23
CA ALA A 319 -19.01 0.98 25.42
C ALA A 319 -20.23 1.77 24.91
N LEU A 320 -21.27 1.08 24.41
CA LEU A 320 -22.50 1.70 23.91
C LEU A 320 -23.27 2.45 25.00
N THR A 321 -23.35 1.88 26.21
CA THR A 321 -23.98 2.54 27.36
C THR A 321 -23.24 3.80 27.80
N THR A 322 -21.91 3.81 27.66
CA THR A 322 -21.09 4.99 28.04
C THR A 322 -21.31 6.17 27.10
N ILE A 323 -21.54 5.91 25.81
CA ILE A 323 -21.69 6.95 24.78
C ILE A 323 -23.13 7.38 24.50
N SER A 324 -24.13 6.60 24.91
CA SER A 324 -25.53 6.85 24.57
C SER A 324 -26.10 8.11 25.24
N GLY A 325 -25.58 8.50 26.42
CA GLY A 325 -25.98 9.71 27.14
C GLY A 325 -27.43 9.73 27.65
N GLY A 326 -28.21 8.66 27.41
CA GLY A 326 -29.61 8.50 27.83
C GLY A 326 -30.39 7.53 26.94
N GLY A 327 -31.55 7.06 27.42
CA GLY A 327 -32.39 6.06 26.74
C GLY A 327 -32.00 4.61 27.06
N TYR A 328 -32.70 3.67 26.43
CA TYR A 328 -32.54 2.24 26.68
C TYR A 328 -31.66 1.58 25.63
N VAL A 329 -30.53 1.04 26.06
CA VAL A 329 -29.55 0.40 25.16
C VAL A 329 -29.86 -1.09 25.05
N TYR A 330 -29.74 -1.62 23.84
CA TYR A 330 -29.82 -3.06 23.59
C TYR A 330 -28.77 -3.48 22.54
N LEU A 331 -28.32 -4.73 22.64
CA LEU A 331 -27.40 -5.34 21.68
C LEU A 331 -27.70 -6.84 21.55
N ASN A 332 -27.95 -7.30 20.33
CA ASN A 332 -28.28 -8.68 19.99
C ASN A 332 -27.11 -9.30 19.24
N ASP A 333 -26.67 -10.48 19.65
CA ASP A 333 -25.83 -11.40 18.88
C ASP A 333 -26.75 -12.27 18.01
N LEU A 334 -26.76 -11.97 16.71
CA LEU A 334 -27.66 -12.61 15.74
C LEU A 334 -27.25 -14.05 15.44
N ARG A 335 -26.01 -14.45 15.75
CA ARG A 335 -25.55 -15.84 15.52
C ARG A 335 -26.10 -16.80 16.57
N TYR A 336 -26.22 -16.33 17.81
CA TYR A 336 -26.70 -17.12 18.95
C TYR A 336 -28.14 -16.79 19.35
N ASP A 337 -28.77 -15.82 18.68
CA ASP A 337 -30.07 -15.26 19.03
C ASP A 337 -30.13 -14.89 20.52
N PHE A 338 -29.04 -14.27 21.00
CA PHE A 338 -28.80 -13.93 22.40
C PHE A 338 -28.51 -12.45 22.52
N SER A 339 -29.08 -11.79 23.52
CA SER A 339 -29.04 -10.34 23.60
C SER A 339 -28.78 -9.84 25.00
N ARG A 340 -28.33 -8.58 25.08
CA ARG A 340 -28.16 -7.83 26.31
C ARG A 340 -28.89 -6.50 26.23
N TRP A 341 -29.61 -6.16 27.30
CA TRP A 341 -30.50 -5.00 27.42
C TRP A 341 -30.16 -4.23 28.70
N SER A 342 -30.37 -2.92 28.68
CA SER A 342 -30.01 -2.06 29.81
C SER A 342 -30.96 -2.24 30.99
N LEU A 343 -30.43 -2.30 32.22
CA LEU A 343 -31.22 -2.38 33.46
C LEU A 343 -32.42 -1.41 33.51
N PRO A 344 -32.31 -0.11 33.15
CA PRO A 344 -33.46 0.79 33.18
C PRO A 344 -34.63 0.34 32.30
N LEU A 345 -34.36 -0.37 31.20
CA LEU A 345 -35.41 -0.94 30.36
C LEU A 345 -36.05 -2.15 31.03
N VAL A 346 -35.22 -3.03 31.58
CA VAL A 346 -35.68 -4.22 32.29
C VAL A 346 -36.64 -3.81 33.42
N ASP A 347 -36.28 -2.78 34.19
CA ASP A 347 -37.10 -2.25 35.28
C ASP A 347 -38.38 -1.56 34.77
N ASP A 348 -38.29 -0.66 33.78
CA ASP A 348 -39.44 0.13 33.30
C ASP A 348 -40.49 -0.71 32.56
N PHE A 349 -40.07 -1.81 31.92
CA PHE A 349 -40.95 -2.68 31.14
C PHE A 349 -41.25 -4.01 31.84
N GLY A 350 -40.60 -4.30 32.97
CA GLY A 350 -40.85 -5.51 33.76
C GLY A 350 -40.33 -6.79 33.08
N ILE A 351 -39.19 -6.70 32.40
CA ILE A 351 -38.55 -7.87 31.78
C ILE A 351 -37.79 -8.65 32.86
N GLU A 352 -37.70 -9.98 32.73
CA GLU A 352 -37.10 -10.84 33.76
C GLU A 352 -35.58 -10.72 33.88
N SER A 353 -34.89 -10.33 32.80
CA SER A 353 -33.42 -10.30 32.77
C SER A 353 -32.88 -9.30 31.75
N GLU A 354 -31.69 -8.76 32.04
CA GLU A 354 -30.86 -8.05 31.06
C GLU A 354 -30.39 -8.95 29.92
N TYR A 355 -30.39 -10.28 30.10
CA TYR A 355 -29.94 -11.25 29.11
C TYR A 355 -31.09 -12.13 28.66
N MET A 356 -31.33 -12.19 27.35
CA MET A 356 -32.45 -12.96 26.81
C MET A 356 -32.10 -13.61 25.47
N TYR A 357 -32.62 -14.82 25.28
CA TYR A 357 -32.68 -15.46 23.96
C TYR A 357 -33.98 -15.04 23.26
N ARG A 358 -33.95 -14.94 21.93
CA ARG A 358 -35.14 -14.61 21.12
C ARG A 358 -35.80 -13.30 21.54
N ALA A 359 -34.97 -12.26 21.67
CA ALA A 359 -35.38 -10.98 22.21
C ALA A 359 -36.50 -10.32 21.39
N ASP A 360 -36.57 -10.61 20.09
CA ASP A 360 -37.64 -10.23 19.18
C ASP A 360 -39.02 -10.68 19.69
N LYS A 361 -39.11 -11.91 20.21
CA LYS A 361 -40.37 -12.47 20.72
C LYS A 361 -40.74 -11.90 22.07
N VAL A 362 -39.77 -11.82 22.97
CA VAL A 362 -39.97 -11.27 24.32
C VAL A 362 -40.40 -9.81 24.22
N TRP A 363 -39.76 -9.02 23.36
CA TRP A 363 -40.08 -7.61 23.20
C TRP A 363 -41.39 -7.39 22.44
N ALA A 364 -41.74 -8.25 21.47
CA ALA A 364 -43.01 -8.14 20.75
C ALA A 364 -44.24 -8.13 21.69
N GLU A 365 -44.20 -8.85 22.82
CA GLU A 365 -45.30 -8.86 23.81
C GLU A 365 -45.56 -7.49 24.47
N HIS A 366 -44.61 -6.57 24.36
CA HIS A 366 -44.68 -5.23 24.92
C HIS A 366 -45.14 -4.19 23.88
N ILE A 367 -45.20 -4.54 22.60
CA ILE A 367 -45.58 -3.60 21.52
C ILE A 367 -47.10 -3.43 21.48
N HIS A 368 -47.56 -2.18 21.32
CA HIS A 368 -48.99 -1.90 21.13
C HIS A 368 -49.53 -2.63 19.88
N PRO A 369 -50.71 -3.28 19.94
CA PRO A 369 -51.24 -4.07 18.82
C PRO A 369 -51.26 -3.34 17.47
N ASP A 370 -51.70 -2.08 17.45
CA ASP A 370 -51.74 -1.25 16.23
C ASP A 370 -50.37 -0.97 15.61
N ASP A 371 -49.29 -1.03 16.40
CA ASP A 371 -47.93 -0.71 15.95
C ASP A 371 -47.14 -1.99 15.56
N MET A 372 -47.75 -3.17 15.72
CA MET A 372 -47.12 -4.47 15.51
C MET A 372 -46.66 -4.70 14.07
N GLU A 373 -47.43 -4.27 13.07
CA GLU A 373 -47.06 -4.40 11.66
C GLU A 373 -45.81 -3.57 11.32
N VAL A 374 -45.72 -2.34 11.86
CA VAL A 374 -44.55 -1.47 11.68
C VAL A 374 -43.32 -2.07 12.36
N TYR A 375 -43.50 -2.60 13.58
CA TYR A 375 -42.42 -3.26 14.32
C TYR A 375 -41.91 -4.51 13.60
N LYS A 376 -42.80 -5.42 13.19
CA LYS A 376 -42.42 -6.65 12.46
C LYS A 376 -41.75 -6.35 11.14
N GLY A 377 -42.28 -5.40 10.36
CA GLY A 377 -41.65 -4.97 9.12
C GLY A 377 -40.23 -4.47 9.33
N ALA A 378 -39.99 -3.68 10.39
CA ALA A 378 -38.64 -3.22 10.72
C ALA A 378 -37.70 -4.36 11.14
N VAL A 379 -38.19 -5.30 11.96
CA VAL A 379 -37.41 -6.49 12.36
C VAL A 379 -37.06 -7.35 11.13
N GLU A 380 -38.02 -7.56 10.23
CA GLU A 380 -37.79 -8.30 8.98
C GLU A 380 -36.79 -7.59 8.06
N GLU A 381 -36.85 -6.25 7.94
CA GLU A 381 -35.86 -5.48 7.17
C GLU A 381 -34.43 -5.65 7.71
N ILE A 382 -34.28 -5.64 9.03
CA ILE A 382 -33.00 -5.85 9.71
C ILE A 382 -32.47 -7.27 9.45
N LEU A 383 -33.36 -8.28 9.52
CA LEU A 383 -33.00 -9.68 9.33
C LEU A 383 -32.73 -10.04 7.85
N ASN A 384 -33.36 -9.34 6.90
CA ASN A 384 -33.19 -9.56 5.46
C ASN A 384 -31.97 -8.84 4.87
N GLY A 385 -31.17 -8.14 5.68
CA GLY A 385 -29.82 -7.70 5.34
C GLY A 385 -29.69 -6.68 4.21
N ASN A 386 -30.74 -5.91 3.91
CA ASN A 386 -30.87 -5.13 2.67
C ASN A 386 -30.92 -3.60 2.82
N GLY A 387 -30.60 -2.98 3.96
CA GLY A 387 -30.57 -1.52 4.02
C GLY A 387 -30.33 -0.86 5.38
N GLU A 388 -30.18 0.47 5.33
CA GLU A 388 -30.06 1.38 6.48
C GLU A 388 -31.14 1.12 7.54
N ILE A 389 -30.75 1.07 8.83
CA ILE A 389 -31.74 0.98 9.92
C ILE A 389 -32.48 2.31 10.01
N ARG A 390 -33.71 2.30 9.51
CA ARG A 390 -34.59 3.45 9.60
C ARG A 390 -35.12 3.59 11.02
N PRO A 391 -35.03 4.78 11.62
CA PRO A 391 -35.70 5.07 12.88
C PRO A 391 -37.19 4.84 12.77
N ILE A 392 -37.72 3.88 13.53
CA ILE A 392 -39.16 3.70 13.72
C ILE A 392 -39.60 4.29 15.04
N ARG A 393 -40.89 4.67 15.09
CA ARG A 393 -41.59 5.08 16.31
C ARG A 393 -42.75 4.12 16.56
N TYR A 394 -42.85 3.62 17.78
CA TYR A 394 -43.94 2.73 18.21
C TYR A 394 -44.22 2.91 19.70
N ARG A 395 -45.41 2.50 20.14
CA ARG A 395 -45.79 2.49 21.55
C ARG A 395 -45.44 1.15 22.18
N ALA A 396 -44.80 1.20 23.34
CA ALA A 396 -44.48 0.04 24.15
C ALA A 396 -45.13 0.13 25.54
N ARG A 397 -45.66 -0.98 26.04
CA ARG A 397 -46.36 -1.11 27.31
C ARG A 397 -45.37 -1.26 28.46
N ARG A 398 -45.40 -0.34 29.42
CA ARG A 398 -44.62 -0.39 30.67
C ARG A 398 -45.18 -1.44 31.63
N SER A 399 -44.40 -1.76 32.66
CA SER A 399 -44.80 -2.71 33.72
C SER A 399 -46.07 -2.31 34.48
N ASP A 400 -46.37 -1.01 34.55
CA ASP A 400 -47.59 -0.46 35.16
C ASP A 400 -48.84 -0.51 34.25
N GLY A 401 -48.69 -1.02 33.02
CA GLY A 401 -49.76 -1.14 32.02
C GLY A 401 -49.98 0.10 31.16
N SER A 402 -49.27 1.21 31.41
CA SER A 402 -49.29 2.41 30.55
C SER A 402 -48.46 2.22 29.28
N TYR A 403 -48.70 3.03 28.25
CA TYR A 403 -47.90 3.01 27.01
C TYR A 403 -46.99 4.24 26.91
N VAL A 404 -45.75 4.03 26.49
CA VAL A 404 -44.78 5.08 26.15
C VAL A 404 -44.41 4.98 24.68
N THR A 405 -44.27 6.13 24.01
CA THR A 405 -43.77 6.17 22.64
C THR A 405 -42.25 6.08 22.66
N LEU A 406 -41.69 5.12 21.93
CA LEU A 406 -40.26 4.93 21.77
C LEU A 406 -39.85 5.30 20.35
N ALA A 407 -38.78 6.08 20.23
CA ALA A 407 -38.08 6.30 18.98
C ALA A 407 -36.78 5.48 18.97
N THR A 408 -36.56 4.72 17.90
CA THR A 408 -35.40 3.84 17.78
C THR A 408 -34.28 4.49 16.99
N ARG A 409 -33.04 4.22 17.38
CA ARG A 409 -31.84 4.42 16.56
C ARG A 409 -30.97 3.19 16.69
N GLY A 410 -30.73 2.49 15.60
CA GLY A 410 -29.99 1.23 15.61
C GLY A 410 -28.83 1.23 14.62
N PHE A 411 -27.97 0.24 14.80
CA PHE A 411 -26.88 -0.13 13.91
C PHE A 411 -26.83 -1.66 13.78
N VAL A 412 -26.38 -2.15 12.64
CA VAL A 412 -26.00 -3.54 12.44
C VAL A 412 -24.48 -3.59 12.38
N LEU A 413 -23.86 -4.37 13.25
CA LEU A 413 -22.48 -4.79 13.05
C LEU A 413 -22.56 -6.08 12.26
N SER A 414 -22.22 -6.02 10.98
CA SER A 414 -21.97 -7.23 10.23
C SER A 414 -20.54 -7.67 10.48
N ASP A 415 -20.36 -8.97 10.54
CA ASP A 415 -19.03 -9.53 10.49
C ASP A 415 -18.42 -9.27 9.11
N SER A 416 -17.24 -9.81 8.94
CA SER A 416 -16.35 -9.42 7.87
C SER A 416 -16.76 -9.97 6.47
N ASN A 417 -17.78 -10.85 6.37
CA ASN A 417 -18.45 -11.24 5.10
C ASN A 417 -19.57 -10.27 4.73
N GLY A 418 -19.96 -9.40 5.65
CA GLY A 418 -21.10 -8.53 5.47
C GLY A 418 -22.42 -9.12 5.96
N ASP A 419 -22.50 -10.34 6.48
CA ASP A 419 -23.76 -10.78 7.08
C ASP A 419 -23.92 -10.26 8.52
N PRO A 420 -25.16 -9.89 8.92
CA PRO A 420 -25.42 -9.34 10.25
C PRO A 420 -24.90 -10.26 11.37
N GLU A 421 -24.03 -9.72 12.23
CA GLU A 421 -23.44 -10.44 13.36
C GLU A 421 -24.02 -9.93 14.68
N TYR A 422 -24.10 -8.62 14.83
CA TYR A 422 -24.78 -7.96 15.92
C TYR A 422 -25.78 -6.93 15.42
N PHE A 423 -26.86 -6.78 16.15
CA PHE A 423 -27.84 -5.72 15.95
C PHE A 423 -28.06 -5.01 17.28
N GLY A 424 -27.73 -3.73 17.35
CA GLY A 424 -27.85 -2.96 18.59
C GLY A 424 -28.36 -1.55 18.34
N GLY A 425 -28.74 -0.88 19.42
CA GLY A 425 -29.30 0.45 19.31
C GLY A 425 -29.72 1.03 20.64
N ILE A 426 -30.38 2.19 20.52
CA ILE A 426 -30.95 2.93 21.63
C ILE A 426 -32.43 3.16 21.33
N MET A 427 -33.27 2.94 22.34
CA MET A 427 -34.67 3.33 22.35
C MET A 427 -34.85 4.54 23.26
N ILE A 428 -35.38 5.62 22.69
CA ILE A 428 -35.50 6.90 23.37
C ILE A 428 -36.98 7.14 23.64
N PRO A 429 -37.42 7.22 24.92
CA PRO A 429 -38.75 7.70 25.28
C PRO A 429 -38.98 9.10 24.69
N GLN A 430 -40.16 9.30 24.08
CA GLN A 430 -40.57 10.58 23.51
C GLN A 430 -41.62 11.27 24.37
#